data_AF-A0A158K900-F1
#
_entry.id   AF-A0A158K900-F1
#
_cell.length_a   1.000
_cell.length_b   1.000
_cell.length_c   1.000
_cell.angle_alpha   90.00
_cell.angle_beta   90.00
_cell.angle_gamma   90.00
#
_symmetry.space_group_name_H-M   'P 1'
#
loop_
_entity.id
_entity.type
_entity.pdbx_description
1 polymer ?
#
loop_
_entity_poly.entity_id
_entity_poly.type
_entity_poly.pdbx_seq_one_letter_code
_entity_poly.pdbx_strand_id
1 'polypeptide(L)'
;MTINKKIADDYETYVPRGESRLATHPEGAFGGIDNAAWREMNIKLTDVRKETYEAWVAGLVKRFKSGEFDFDDINTPAAFEDFHASLVEDIVAYWASRGLEAQSQHVVLLMVDSAIKFFRHTENNRWPVLHQAVRMYGHAVLNQSCQGLLKELFPDEKRYTSVGTLDEIDKSYRAQQARISDFCGQYGGSPLVVNAYARDRQSK
;
A
#
# COMPACT_ATOMS: atom_id res chain seq x y z
N MET A 1 0.71 -12.19 -23.79
CA MET A 1 1.10 -11.80 -22.42
C MET A 1 1.24 -13.06 -21.60
N THR A 2 2.44 -13.34 -21.11
CA THR A 2 2.74 -14.59 -20.41
C THR A 2 2.62 -14.35 -18.91
N ILE A 3 1.63 -14.98 -18.28
CA ILE A 3 1.52 -15.03 -16.82
C ILE A 3 2.02 -16.39 -16.33
N ASN A 4 2.71 -16.41 -15.20
CA ASN A 4 3.06 -17.66 -14.53
C ASN A 4 1.81 -18.29 -13.89
N LYS A 5 1.12 -19.14 -14.67
CA LYS A 5 -0.13 -19.79 -14.25
C LYS A 5 -0.02 -20.53 -12.91
N LYS A 6 1.10 -21.21 -12.65
CA LYS A 6 1.27 -21.94 -11.38
C LYS A 6 1.19 -21.01 -10.16
N ILE A 7 1.79 -19.82 -10.26
CA ILE A 7 1.75 -18.84 -9.16
C ILE A 7 0.38 -18.17 -9.10
N ALA A 8 -0.24 -17.89 -10.25
CA ALA A 8 -1.58 -17.32 -10.32
C ALA A 8 -2.66 -18.25 -9.73
N ASP A 9 -2.61 -19.55 -10.03
CA ASP A 9 -3.54 -20.55 -9.51
C ASP A 9 -3.34 -20.77 -7.99
N ASP A 10 -2.10 -20.74 -7.51
CA ASP A 10 -1.79 -20.78 -6.07
C ASP A 10 -2.28 -19.51 -5.34
N TYR A 11 -2.15 -18.34 -5.98
CA TYR A 11 -2.72 -17.09 -5.49
C TYR A 11 -4.25 -17.17 -5.39
N GLU A 12 -4.94 -17.63 -6.43
CA GLU A 12 -6.40 -17.76 -6.44
C GLU A 12 -6.88 -18.67 -5.28
N THR A 13 -6.17 -19.77 -5.05
CA THR A 13 -6.43 -20.65 -3.90
C THR A 13 -6.15 -19.97 -2.55
N TYR A 14 -5.21 -19.02 -2.51
CA TYR A 14 -4.88 -18.24 -1.31
C TYR A 14 -5.89 -17.13 -1.01
N VAL A 15 -6.61 -16.59 -2.01
CA VAL A 15 -7.47 -15.40 -1.86
C VAL A 15 -8.39 -15.46 -0.64
N PRO A 16 -9.18 -16.54 -0.37
CA PRO A 16 -10.07 -16.58 0.79
C PRO A 16 -9.31 -16.46 2.12
N ARG A 17 -8.14 -17.10 2.22
CA ARG A 17 -7.27 -17.01 3.40
C ARG A 17 -6.66 -15.62 3.53
N GLY A 18 -6.24 -15.02 2.42
CA GLY A 18 -5.69 -13.67 2.37
C GLY A 18 -6.69 -12.61 2.83
N GLU A 19 -7.91 -12.63 2.29
CA GLU A 19 -9.00 -11.73 2.69
C GLU A 19 -9.37 -11.90 4.17
N SER A 20 -9.52 -13.15 4.63
CA SER A 20 -9.78 -13.46 6.05
C SER A 20 -8.68 -12.91 6.96
N ARG A 21 -7.40 -13.11 6.58
CA ARG A 21 -6.26 -12.58 7.32
C ARG A 21 -6.28 -11.05 7.36
N LEU A 22 -6.54 -10.38 6.23
CA LEU A 22 -6.58 -8.92 6.18
C LEU A 22 -7.72 -8.31 7.01
N ALA A 23 -8.85 -9.01 7.13
CA ALA A 23 -9.99 -8.58 7.93
C ALA A 23 -9.79 -8.80 9.44
N THR A 24 -9.06 -9.84 9.84
CA THR A 24 -8.99 -10.29 11.25
C THR A 24 -7.65 -10.09 11.95
N HIS A 25 -6.56 -9.92 11.20
CA HIS A 25 -5.24 -9.74 11.77
C HIS A 25 -4.85 -8.27 11.73
N PRO A 26 -4.84 -7.56 12.87
CA PRO A 26 -4.22 -6.26 12.92
C PRO A 26 -2.75 -6.43 12.52
N GLU A 27 -2.29 -5.68 11.52
CA GLU A 27 -0.85 -5.41 11.43
C GLU A 27 -0.50 -4.70 12.73
N GLY A 28 0.27 -5.35 13.61
CA GLY A 28 0.53 -4.90 14.97
C GLY A 28 0.84 -3.40 15.02
N ALA A 29 -0.01 -2.66 15.76
CA ALA A 29 0.00 -1.22 16.03
C ALA A 29 0.03 -0.28 14.81
N PHE A 30 -0.95 0.64 14.72
CA PHE A 30 -0.96 1.89 13.91
C PHE A 30 -0.06 1.93 12.66
N GLY A 31 -0.20 0.96 11.75
CA GLY A 31 0.55 0.92 10.50
C GLY A 31 1.83 0.08 10.53
N GLY A 32 2.00 -0.83 11.49
CA GLY A 32 3.22 -1.62 11.66
C GLY A 32 4.27 -0.98 12.56
N ILE A 33 3.83 -0.18 13.53
CA ILE A 33 4.65 0.52 14.54
C ILE A 33 5.54 -0.43 15.35
N ASP A 34 5.27 -1.75 15.34
CA ASP A 34 6.17 -2.71 15.98
C ASP A 34 6.29 -4.08 15.29
N ASN A 35 6.18 -4.15 13.95
CA ASN A 35 6.40 -5.41 13.22
C ASN A 35 7.76 -5.44 12.52
N ALA A 36 8.49 -6.54 12.70
CA ALA A 36 9.78 -6.80 12.05
C ALA A 36 9.74 -6.65 10.51
N ALA A 37 8.57 -6.77 9.87
CA ALA A 37 8.40 -6.53 8.43
C ALA A 37 8.64 -5.07 7.98
N TRP A 38 8.55 -4.07 8.87
CA TRP A 38 9.01 -2.70 8.57
C TRP A 38 10.54 -2.56 8.65
N ARG A 39 11.23 -3.45 9.39
CA ARG A 39 12.71 -3.51 9.41
C ARG A 39 13.29 -4.03 8.08
N GLU A 40 12.47 -4.71 7.27
CA GLU A 40 12.85 -5.19 5.94
C GLU A 40 12.72 -4.13 4.85
N MET A 41 12.05 -2.99 5.12
CA MET A 41 12.33 -1.78 4.36
C MET A 41 13.74 -1.34 4.74
N ASN A 42 14.70 -1.64 3.86
CA ASN A 42 16.10 -1.23 3.97
C ASN A 42 16.29 0.29 3.82
N ILE A 43 15.32 1.09 4.30
CA ILE A 43 15.49 2.50 4.52
C ILE A 43 16.18 2.59 5.88
N LYS A 44 17.46 2.98 5.90
CA LYS A 44 18.18 3.34 7.11
C LYS A 44 17.52 4.58 7.73
N LEU A 45 16.38 4.38 8.39
CA LEU A 45 15.63 5.42 9.07
C LEU A 45 16.17 5.49 10.49
N THR A 46 16.68 6.66 10.86
CA THR A 46 16.93 6.99 12.26
C THR A 46 15.59 7.03 13.02
N ASP A 47 15.62 6.88 14.34
CA ASP A 47 14.41 6.92 15.19
C ASP A 47 13.52 8.14 14.88
N VAL A 48 14.14 9.29 14.60
CA VAL A 48 13.49 10.55 14.20
C VAL A 48 12.56 10.40 12.98
N ARG A 49 12.96 9.64 11.97
CA ARG A 49 12.16 9.49 10.73
C ARG A 49 10.98 8.55 10.96
N LYS A 50 11.15 7.50 11.77
CA LYS A 50 10.05 6.61 12.19
C LYS A 50 9.00 7.39 12.97
N GLU A 51 9.42 8.11 14.01
CA GLU A 51 8.53 8.93 14.83
C GLU A 51 7.79 9.99 14.00
N THR A 52 8.46 10.57 13.00
CA THR A 52 7.84 11.55 12.10
C THR A 52 6.73 10.92 11.25
N TYR A 53 6.99 9.76 10.63
CA TYR A 53 5.96 9.05 9.88
C TYR A 53 4.77 8.64 10.77
N GLU A 54 5.04 8.12 11.97
CA GLU A 54 3.98 7.72 12.91
C GLU A 54 3.15 8.92 13.39
N ALA A 55 3.80 10.06 13.64
CA ALA A 55 3.13 11.31 13.97
C ALA A 55 2.24 11.81 12.82
N TRP A 56 2.67 11.64 11.57
CA TRP A 56 1.87 11.95 10.39
C TRP A 56 0.62 11.06 10.30
N VAL A 57 0.78 9.73 10.44
CA VAL A 57 -0.35 8.79 10.45
C VAL A 57 -1.32 9.09 11.61
N ALA A 58 -0.82 9.41 12.80
CA ALA A 58 -1.64 9.82 13.93
C ALA A 58 -2.38 11.15 13.65
N GLY A 59 -1.77 12.05 12.88
CA GLY A 59 -2.40 13.27 12.35
C GLY A 59 -3.57 12.94 11.43
N LEU A 60 -3.40 12.05 10.45
CA LEU A 60 -4.48 11.59 9.57
C LEU A 60 -5.65 11.01 10.36
N VAL A 61 -5.37 10.17 11.36
CA VAL A 61 -6.40 9.63 12.27
C VAL A 61 -7.20 10.75 12.95
N LYS A 62 -6.56 11.85 13.37
CA LYS A 62 -7.26 12.99 13.97
C LYS A 62 -8.12 13.72 12.95
N ARG A 63 -7.62 13.96 11.74
CA ARG A 63 -8.34 14.62 10.64
C ARG A 63 -9.57 13.81 10.19
N PHE A 64 -9.45 12.49 10.12
CA PHE A 64 -10.57 11.58 9.90
C PHE A 64 -11.60 11.61 11.04
N LYS A 65 -11.17 11.82 12.29
CA LYS A 65 -12.09 11.95 13.43
C LYS A 65 -12.82 13.29 13.44
N SER A 66 -12.22 14.35 12.89
CA SER A 66 -12.84 15.67 12.79
C SER A 66 -13.72 15.85 11.55
N GLY A 67 -13.85 14.83 10.70
CA GLY A 67 -14.66 14.89 9.49
C GLY A 67 -14.07 15.79 8.40
N GLU A 68 -12.75 15.96 8.40
CA GLU A 68 -12.06 16.77 7.38
C GLU A 68 -12.04 16.10 6.00
N PHE A 69 -12.27 14.79 5.95
CA PHE A 69 -12.36 14.00 4.74
C PHE A 69 -13.79 13.53 4.54
N ASP A 70 -14.33 13.76 3.34
CA ASP A 70 -15.58 13.12 2.92
C ASP A 70 -15.25 11.71 2.41
N PHE A 71 -15.70 10.69 3.15
CA PHE A 71 -15.45 9.31 2.76
C PHE A 71 -16.42 8.80 1.70
N ASP A 72 -17.57 9.45 1.52
CA ASP A 72 -18.49 9.06 0.45
C ASP A 72 -17.90 9.41 -0.92
N ASP A 73 -17.05 10.43 -0.98
CA ASP A 73 -16.36 10.83 -2.21
C ASP A 73 -15.32 9.79 -2.65
N ILE A 74 -14.66 9.06 -1.75
CA ILE A 74 -13.57 8.11 -2.10
C ILE A 74 -14.05 6.72 -2.54
N ASN A 75 -15.36 6.54 -2.74
CA ASN A 75 -15.97 5.23 -3.03
C ASN A 75 -15.90 4.82 -4.51
N THR A 76 -15.18 5.57 -5.35
CA THR A 76 -14.90 5.22 -6.74
C THR A 76 -13.39 5.08 -6.98
N PRO A 77 -12.95 4.31 -7.99
CA PRO A 77 -11.53 4.19 -8.31
C PRO A 77 -10.85 5.56 -8.54
N ALA A 78 -11.49 6.45 -9.31
CA ALA A 78 -10.91 7.76 -9.63
C ALA A 78 -10.77 8.64 -8.39
N ALA A 79 -11.80 8.71 -7.55
CA ALA A 79 -11.73 9.53 -6.34
C ALA A 79 -10.78 8.94 -5.28
N PHE A 80 -10.59 7.62 -5.26
CA PHE A 80 -9.58 6.99 -4.42
C PHE A 80 -8.16 7.35 -4.87
N GLU A 81 -7.91 7.45 -6.18
CA GLU A 81 -6.64 7.92 -6.73
C GLU A 81 -6.38 9.39 -6.38
N ASP A 82 -7.41 10.25 -6.44
CA ASP A 82 -7.30 11.65 -6.01
C ASP A 82 -7.00 11.75 -4.50
N PHE A 83 -7.65 10.91 -3.68
CA PHE A 83 -7.34 10.79 -2.27
C PHE A 83 -5.89 10.32 -2.03
N HIS A 84 -5.42 9.31 -2.75
CA HIS A 84 -4.04 8.84 -2.67
C HIS A 84 -3.04 9.95 -3.02
N ALA A 85 -3.26 10.64 -4.14
CA ALA A 85 -2.42 11.77 -4.56
C ALA A 85 -2.39 12.88 -3.51
N SER A 86 -3.54 13.18 -2.87
CA SER A 86 -3.59 14.17 -1.79
C SER A 86 -2.73 13.77 -0.58
N LEU A 87 -2.63 12.47 -0.26
CA LEU A 87 -1.78 11.98 0.83
C LEU A 87 -0.29 12.00 0.47
N VAL A 88 0.04 11.78 -0.81
CA VAL A 88 1.41 11.94 -1.34
C VAL A 88 1.89 13.38 -1.15
N GLU A 89 1.06 14.36 -1.53
CA GLU A 89 1.37 15.77 -1.33
C GLU A 89 1.46 16.14 0.17
N ASP A 90 0.51 15.64 0.98
CA ASP A 90 0.43 15.92 2.41
C ASP A 90 1.66 15.43 3.17
N ILE A 91 2.13 14.20 2.92
CA ILE A 91 3.33 13.68 3.59
C ILE A 91 4.59 14.42 3.14
N VAL A 92 4.70 14.81 1.86
CA VAL A 92 5.84 15.59 1.36
C VAL A 92 5.90 16.96 2.05
N ALA A 93 4.76 17.64 2.15
CA ALA A 93 4.66 18.91 2.87
C ALA A 93 4.95 18.75 4.37
N TYR A 94 4.41 17.69 4.99
CA TYR A 94 4.67 17.37 6.39
C TYR A 94 6.16 17.11 6.64
N TRP A 95 6.82 16.32 5.80
CA TRP A 95 8.25 16.02 5.91
C TRP A 95 9.11 17.29 5.82
N ALA A 96 8.80 18.16 4.85
CA ALA A 96 9.47 19.45 4.68
C ALA A 96 9.26 20.38 5.88
N SER A 97 8.05 20.42 6.45
CA SER A 97 7.74 21.24 7.64
C SER A 97 8.56 20.86 8.89
N ARG A 98 9.08 19.63 8.91
CA ARG A 98 9.94 19.09 9.98
C ARG A 98 11.43 19.33 9.72
N GLY A 99 11.78 20.00 8.62
CA GLY A 99 13.18 20.25 8.22
C GLY A 99 13.93 18.99 7.82
N LEU A 100 13.21 17.93 7.45
CA LEU A 100 13.82 16.66 7.05
C LEU A 100 14.17 16.66 5.56
N GLU A 101 15.22 15.92 5.22
CA GLU A 101 15.62 15.68 3.83
C GLU A 101 14.47 15.07 3.02
N ALA A 102 14.25 15.63 1.82
CA ALA A 102 13.24 15.13 0.89
C ALA A 102 13.49 13.65 0.59
N GLN A 103 12.43 12.85 0.68
CA GLN A 103 12.49 11.43 0.34
C GLN A 103 12.34 11.25 -1.18
N SER A 104 12.85 10.13 -1.71
CA SER A 104 12.58 9.78 -3.10
C SER A 104 11.08 9.49 -3.29
N GLN A 105 10.56 9.70 -4.50
CA GLN A 105 9.15 9.45 -4.81
C GLN A 105 8.72 8.03 -4.46
N HIS A 106 9.56 7.04 -4.73
CA HIS A 106 9.29 5.66 -4.36
C HIS A 106 9.05 5.49 -2.84
N VAL A 107 9.88 6.14 -2.01
CA VAL A 107 9.72 6.08 -0.56
C VAL A 107 8.44 6.78 -0.11
N VAL A 108 8.09 7.91 -0.72
CA VAL A 108 6.83 8.61 -0.44
C VAL A 108 5.62 7.72 -0.76
N LEU A 109 5.59 7.11 -1.95
CA LEU A 109 4.53 6.18 -2.35
C LEU A 109 4.40 4.99 -1.39
N LEU A 110 5.53 4.41 -0.97
CA LEU A 110 5.55 3.32 0.01
C LEU A 110 4.97 3.74 1.37
N MET A 111 5.27 4.95 1.85
CA MET A 111 4.73 5.47 3.10
C MET A 111 3.21 5.64 3.00
N VAL A 112 2.71 6.24 1.90
CA VAL A 112 1.27 6.44 1.67
C VAL A 112 0.53 5.10 1.57
N ASP A 113 1.03 4.17 0.75
CA ASP A 113 0.37 2.86 0.57
C ASP A 113 0.30 2.09 1.89
N SER A 114 1.35 2.18 2.70
CA SER A 114 1.40 1.53 4.01
C SER A 114 0.43 2.17 5.01
N ALA A 115 0.29 3.51 4.99
CA ALA A 115 -0.66 4.23 5.81
C ALA A 115 -2.11 3.97 5.39
N ILE A 116 -2.42 4.01 4.09
CA ILE A 116 -3.74 3.67 3.56
C ILE A 116 -4.13 2.25 3.96
N LYS A 117 -3.21 1.30 3.76
CA LYS A 117 -3.39 -0.10 4.13
C LYS A 117 -3.73 -0.28 5.61
N PHE A 118 -3.25 0.58 6.52
CA PHE A 118 -3.65 0.54 7.94
C PHE A 118 -5.16 0.76 8.13
N PHE A 119 -5.76 1.64 7.33
CA PHE A 119 -7.20 1.93 7.39
C PHE A 119 -8.08 0.87 6.74
N ARG A 120 -7.59 -0.32 6.41
CA ARG A 120 -8.44 -1.42 5.92
C ARG A 120 -9.21 -2.16 7.03
N HIS A 121 -8.80 -1.96 8.29
CA HIS A 121 -9.24 -2.79 9.41
C HIS A 121 -10.69 -2.52 9.82
N THR A 122 -11.54 -3.54 9.78
CA THR A 122 -12.99 -3.39 9.92
C THR A 122 -13.51 -3.28 11.36
N GLU A 123 -12.77 -3.70 12.39
CA GLU A 123 -13.30 -3.62 13.77
C GLU A 123 -13.43 -2.18 14.31
N ASN A 124 -12.81 -1.20 13.64
CA ASN A 124 -13.06 0.20 13.95
C ASN A 124 -14.28 0.67 13.13
N ASN A 125 -15.50 0.32 13.56
CA ASN A 125 -16.77 0.72 12.89
C ASN A 125 -17.00 2.24 12.75
N ARG A 126 -16.01 3.07 13.10
CA ARG A 126 -16.05 4.52 13.00
C ARG A 126 -16.01 5.02 11.56
N TRP A 127 -15.40 4.28 10.62
CA TRP A 127 -15.27 4.69 9.21
C TRP A 127 -15.54 3.55 8.21
N PRO A 128 -16.76 2.98 8.19
CA PRO A 128 -17.09 1.83 7.35
C PRO A 128 -16.82 2.08 5.87
N VAL A 129 -17.10 3.29 5.38
CA VAL A 129 -16.89 3.67 3.97
C VAL A 129 -15.40 3.70 3.63
N LEU A 130 -14.55 4.29 4.48
CA LEU A 130 -13.09 4.27 4.30
C LEU A 130 -12.55 2.84 4.28
N HIS A 131 -12.99 1.99 5.20
CA HIS A 131 -12.56 0.59 5.26
C HIS A 131 -12.90 -0.15 3.96
N GLN A 132 -14.12 0.04 3.46
CA GLN A 132 -14.57 -0.60 2.23
C GLN A 132 -13.80 -0.06 1.02
N ALA A 133 -13.63 1.26 0.91
CA ALA A 133 -12.87 1.90 -0.16
C ALA A 133 -11.43 1.40 -0.19
N VAL A 134 -10.74 1.35 0.96
CA VAL A 134 -9.37 0.83 1.07
C VAL A 134 -9.29 -0.64 0.66
N ARG A 135 -10.27 -1.48 1.02
CA ARG A 135 -10.27 -2.89 0.62
C ARG A 135 -10.47 -3.09 -0.88
N MET A 136 -11.27 -2.23 -1.53
CA MET A 136 -11.58 -2.33 -2.94
C MET A 136 -10.51 -1.69 -3.83
N TYR A 137 -10.01 -0.52 -3.43
CA TYR A 137 -9.20 0.37 -4.27
C TYR A 137 -7.80 0.63 -3.71
N GLY A 138 -7.50 0.18 -2.49
CA GLY A 138 -6.19 0.34 -1.88
C GLY A 138 -5.08 -0.32 -2.70
N HIS A 139 -3.98 0.41 -2.88
CA HIS A 139 -2.85 -0.03 -3.68
C HIS A 139 -2.03 -1.14 -3.02
N ALA A 140 -1.35 -1.93 -3.84
CA ALA A 140 -0.31 -2.82 -3.38
C ALA A 140 0.92 -2.02 -2.90
N VAL A 141 1.58 -2.45 -1.83
CA VAL A 141 2.80 -1.81 -1.34
C VAL A 141 3.95 -2.42 -2.14
N LEU A 142 4.48 -1.67 -3.11
CA LEU A 142 5.56 -2.13 -4.01
C LEU A 142 6.92 -2.21 -3.31
N ASN A 143 7.01 -2.92 -2.19
CA ASN A 143 8.27 -3.24 -1.51
C ASN A 143 8.99 -4.42 -2.18
N GLN A 144 10.15 -4.82 -1.65
CA GLN A 144 10.97 -5.89 -2.24
C GLN A 144 10.20 -7.20 -2.45
N SER A 145 9.37 -7.61 -1.48
CA SER A 145 8.58 -8.85 -1.57
C SER A 145 7.54 -8.78 -2.69
N CYS A 146 6.80 -7.68 -2.75
CA CYS A 146 5.79 -7.48 -3.80
C CYS A 146 6.46 -7.41 -5.18
N GLN A 147 7.55 -6.63 -5.32
CA GLN A 147 8.30 -6.54 -6.58
C GLN A 147 8.87 -7.91 -7.01
N GLY A 148 9.33 -8.73 -6.06
CA GLY A 148 9.78 -10.10 -6.32
C GLY A 148 8.66 -10.97 -6.88
N LEU A 149 7.49 -10.95 -6.23
CA LEU A 149 6.30 -11.66 -6.71
C LEU A 149 5.89 -11.21 -8.12
N LEU A 150 5.82 -9.90 -8.37
CA LEU A 150 5.41 -9.37 -9.68
C LEU A 150 6.38 -9.80 -10.79
N LYS A 151 7.68 -9.84 -10.51
CA LYS A 151 8.68 -10.35 -11.44
C LYS A 151 8.47 -11.84 -11.76
N GLU A 152 8.05 -12.64 -10.79
CA GLU A 152 7.76 -14.06 -11.01
C GLU A 152 6.42 -14.28 -11.73
N LEU A 153 5.41 -13.47 -11.41
CA LEU A 153 4.08 -13.51 -12.04
C LEU A 153 4.12 -13.05 -13.49
N PHE A 154 4.86 -11.98 -13.76
CA PHE A 154 4.93 -11.29 -15.05
C PHE A 154 6.38 -11.22 -15.56
N PRO A 155 6.98 -12.37 -15.95
CA PRO A 155 8.40 -12.44 -16.29
C PRO A 155 8.80 -11.56 -17.49
N ASP A 156 7.88 -11.33 -18.42
CA ASP A 156 8.11 -10.58 -19.67
C ASP A 156 7.83 -9.07 -19.52
N GLU A 157 7.37 -8.62 -18.35
CA GLU A 157 6.99 -7.21 -18.15
C GLU A 157 8.14 -6.33 -17.69
N LYS A 158 8.03 -5.04 -18.03
CA LYS A 158 8.99 -4.04 -17.59
C LYS A 158 8.94 -3.96 -16.06
N ARG A 159 10.11 -4.11 -15.44
CA ARG A 159 10.25 -4.00 -13.99
C ARG A 159 9.88 -2.60 -13.50
N TYR A 160 9.32 -2.57 -12.29
CA TYR A 160 9.11 -1.33 -11.56
C TYR A 160 10.40 -0.51 -11.44
N THR A 161 10.27 0.80 -11.58
CA THR A 161 11.35 1.78 -11.50
C THR A 161 11.27 2.48 -10.16
N SER A 162 12.16 2.12 -9.23
CA SER A 162 12.22 2.70 -7.88
C SER A 162 13.21 3.86 -7.74
N VAL A 163 13.98 4.14 -8.80
CA VAL A 163 14.99 5.21 -8.86
C VAL A 163 14.88 5.93 -10.20
N GLY A 164 15.05 7.24 -10.20
CA GLY A 164 14.89 8.08 -11.39
C GLY A 164 14.23 9.41 -11.05
N THR A 165 13.70 10.06 -12.07
CA THR A 165 12.86 11.26 -11.92
C THR A 165 11.51 10.93 -11.28
N LEU A 166 10.84 11.95 -10.72
CA LEU A 166 9.48 11.82 -10.16
C LEU A 166 8.52 11.17 -11.17
N ASP A 167 8.48 11.70 -12.39
CA ASP A 167 7.59 11.24 -13.48
C ASP A 167 7.86 9.79 -13.90
N GLU A 168 9.12 9.37 -13.95
CA GLU A 168 9.48 7.99 -14.29
C GLU A 168 9.00 7.00 -13.23
N ILE A 169 9.16 7.36 -11.95
CA ILE A 169 8.74 6.55 -10.82
C ILE A 169 7.21 6.47 -10.78
N ASP A 170 6.51 7.60 -10.90
CA ASP A 170 5.04 7.64 -10.85
C ASP A 170 4.40 6.90 -12.02
N LYS A 171 4.93 7.07 -13.24
CA LYS A 171 4.44 6.33 -14.41
C LYS A 171 4.64 4.83 -14.25
N SER A 172 5.80 4.42 -13.73
CA SER A 172 6.10 3.01 -13.46
C SER A 172 5.21 2.45 -12.35
N TYR A 173 4.98 3.23 -11.29
CA TYR A 173 4.10 2.88 -10.18
C TYR A 173 2.65 2.65 -10.65
N ARG A 174 2.06 3.63 -11.36
CA ARG A 174 0.69 3.53 -11.87
C ARG A 174 0.51 2.35 -12.82
N ALA A 175 1.50 2.09 -13.68
CA ALA A 175 1.47 0.92 -14.55
C ALA A 175 1.45 -0.40 -13.76
N GLN A 176 2.20 -0.50 -12.67
CA GLN A 176 2.21 -1.68 -11.81
C GLN A 176 0.92 -1.82 -11.00
N GLN A 177 0.35 -0.73 -10.47
CA GLN A 177 -0.94 -0.80 -9.77
C GLN A 177 -2.07 -1.21 -10.71
N ALA A 178 -2.16 -0.62 -11.89
CA ALA A 178 -3.11 -1.03 -12.92
C ALA A 178 -2.94 -2.52 -13.25
N ARG A 179 -1.69 -2.98 -13.33
CA ARG A 179 -1.39 -4.38 -13.62
C ARG A 179 -1.86 -5.34 -12.53
N ILE A 180 -1.66 -4.96 -11.28
CA ILE A 180 -2.13 -5.71 -10.12
C ILE A 180 -3.65 -5.73 -10.09
N SER A 181 -4.30 -4.61 -10.38
CA SER A 181 -5.75 -4.53 -10.47
C SER A 181 -6.32 -5.45 -11.56
N ASP A 182 -5.71 -5.49 -12.74
CA ASP A 182 -6.08 -6.42 -13.82
C ASP A 182 -5.93 -7.88 -13.39
N PHE A 183 -4.86 -8.19 -12.64
CA PHE A 183 -4.63 -9.53 -12.10
C PHE A 183 -5.69 -9.93 -11.08
N CYS A 184 -6.00 -9.06 -10.11
CA CYS A 184 -7.08 -9.27 -9.15
C CYS A 184 -8.45 -9.40 -9.84
N GLY A 185 -8.68 -8.67 -10.94
CA GLY A 185 -9.89 -8.80 -11.74
C GLY A 185 -10.04 -10.18 -12.41
N GLN A 186 -8.94 -10.87 -12.67
CA GLN A 186 -8.93 -12.21 -13.28
C GLN A 186 -8.92 -13.35 -12.25
N TYR A 187 -8.19 -13.19 -11.15
CA TYR A 187 -7.92 -14.25 -10.17
C TYR A 187 -8.57 -13.99 -8.78
N GLY A 188 -9.39 -12.94 -8.68
CA GLY A 188 -10.06 -12.53 -7.44
C GLY A 188 -9.14 -11.80 -6.46
N GLY A 189 -9.70 -11.46 -5.30
CA GLY A 189 -8.99 -10.74 -4.23
C GLY A 189 -8.85 -9.25 -4.49
N SER A 190 -7.85 -8.65 -3.85
CA SER A 190 -7.54 -7.21 -3.91
C SER A 190 -6.02 -6.99 -3.98
N PRO A 191 -5.55 -5.80 -4.39
CA PRO A 191 -4.12 -5.48 -4.34
C PRO A 191 -3.50 -5.66 -2.95
N LEU A 192 -4.29 -5.47 -1.89
CA LEU A 192 -3.88 -5.76 -0.52
C LEU A 192 -3.64 -7.26 -0.25
N VAL A 193 -4.42 -8.15 -0.88
CA VAL A 193 -4.20 -9.61 -0.82
C VAL A 193 -2.93 -10.01 -1.56
N VAL A 194 -2.60 -9.34 -2.67
CA VAL A 194 -1.32 -9.56 -3.38
C VAL A 194 -0.13 -9.27 -2.45
N ASN A 195 -0.18 -8.19 -1.65
CA ASN A 195 0.83 -7.93 -0.63
C ASN A 195 0.92 -9.04 0.43
N ALA A 196 -0.23 -9.53 0.92
CA ALA A 196 -0.28 -10.58 1.93
C ALA A 196 0.31 -11.90 1.39
N TYR A 197 -0.03 -12.23 0.14
CA TYR A 197 0.47 -13.40 -0.54
C TYR A 197 1.98 -13.33 -0.80
N ALA A 198 2.49 -12.18 -1.27
CA ALA A 198 3.93 -11.96 -1.46
C ALA A 198 4.73 -12.22 -0.18
N ARG A 199 4.20 -11.79 0.98
CA ARG A 199 4.81 -12.04 2.30
C ARG A 199 4.71 -13.50 2.73
N ASP A 200 3.55 -14.14 2.55
CA ASP A 200 3.35 -15.56 2.90
C ASP A 200 4.30 -16.48 2.13
N ARG A 201 4.57 -16.17 0.85
CA ARG A 201 5.52 -16.91 0.01
C ARG A 201 6.97 -16.81 0.47
N GLN A 202 7.40 -15.67 1.00
CA GLN A 202 8.78 -15.51 1.48
C GLN A 202 9.03 -16.20 2.82
N SER A 203 7.98 -16.50 3.58
CA SER A 203 8.07 -17.20 4.86
C SER A 203 8.10 -18.73 4.70
N LYS A 204 8.04 -19.25 3.48
CA LYS A 204 8.09 -20.68 3.12
C LYS A 204 9.44 -21.00 2.51
#